data_AF-A0A942FEJ0-F1
#
_entry.id   AF-A0A942FEJ0-F1
#
_cell.length_a   1.000
_cell.length_b   1.000
_cell.length_c   1.000
_cell.angle_alpha   90.00
_cell.angle_beta   90.00
_cell.angle_gamma   90.00
#
_symmetry.space_group_name_H-M   'P 1'
#
loop_
_entity.id
_entity.type
_entity.pdbx_description
1 polymer ?
#
loop_
_entity_poly.entity_id
_entity_poly.type
_entity_poly.pdbx_seq_one_letter_code
_entity_poly.pdbx_strand_id
1 'polypeptide(L)'
;MKKKSFKELFDQAKERDTYWVASLILDFTEGLHKIMEANGVSRSELARRLGVSPAYITKALRGNVNFTLDSMVRLVRAAGGEVSLHVAPKAQKKSNDFYRKQGMKKAA
;
A
#
# COMPACT_ATOMS: atom_id res chain seq x y z
N MET A 1 1.51 31.47 -13.46
CA MET A 1 1.15 30.03 -13.54
C MET A 1 0.02 29.74 -12.55
N LYS A 2 -1.06 29.07 -12.99
CA LYS A 2 -2.14 28.66 -12.08
C LYS A 2 -1.64 27.49 -11.22
N LYS A 3 -1.70 27.61 -9.89
CA LYS A 3 -1.30 26.54 -8.97
C LYS A 3 -2.30 25.40 -9.09
N LYS A 4 -1.82 24.18 -9.31
CA LYS A 4 -2.65 22.96 -9.29
C LYS A 4 -3.12 22.69 -7.87
N SER A 5 -4.35 22.24 -7.71
CA SER A 5 -4.86 21.72 -6.44
C SER A 5 -4.15 20.42 -6.05
N PHE A 6 -4.14 20.10 -4.76
CA PHE A 6 -3.60 18.83 -4.27
C PHE A 6 -4.23 17.62 -4.97
N LYS A 7 -5.55 17.69 -5.21
CA LYS A 7 -6.29 16.63 -5.92
C LYS A 7 -5.77 16.43 -7.35
N GLU A 8 -5.53 17.51 -8.09
CA GLU A 8 -5.01 17.42 -9.47
C GLU A 8 -3.59 16.88 -9.51
N LEU A 9 -2.74 17.26 -8.54
CA LEU A 9 -1.39 16.71 -8.41
C LEU A 9 -1.43 15.21 -8.08
N PHE A 10 -2.34 14.79 -7.20
CA PHE A 10 -2.52 13.39 -6.83
C PHE A 10 -3.07 12.55 -7.99
N ASP A 11 -4.05 13.08 -8.73
CA ASP A 11 -4.60 12.41 -9.92
C ASP A 11 -3.53 12.25 -11.01
N GLN A 12 -2.65 13.24 -11.20
CA GLN A 12 -1.50 13.14 -12.12
C GLN A 12 -0.45 12.13 -11.64
N ALA A 13 -0.24 11.98 -10.34
CA ALA A 13 0.69 10.98 -9.83
C ALA A 13 0.25 9.56 -10.20
N LYS A 14 -1.05 9.26 -10.20
CA LYS A 14 -1.64 7.97 -10.58
C LYS A 14 -1.39 7.56 -12.03
N GLU A 15 -0.96 8.49 -12.88
CA GLU A 15 -0.58 8.21 -14.26
C GLU A 15 0.81 7.57 -14.37
N ARG A 16 1.60 7.58 -13.28
CA ARG A 16 2.98 7.04 -13.27
C ARG A 16 3.04 5.75 -12.46
N ASP A 17 3.78 4.78 -12.97
CA ASP A 17 3.97 3.48 -12.28
C ASP A 17 4.59 3.63 -10.89
N THR A 18 5.42 4.66 -10.67
CA THR A 18 6.04 4.95 -9.37
C THR A 18 5.01 5.21 -8.26
N TYR A 19 3.84 5.78 -8.58
CA TYR A 19 2.75 5.91 -7.63
C TYR A 19 2.22 4.56 -7.19
N TRP A 20 1.99 3.66 -8.14
CA TRP A 20 1.46 2.32 -7.88
C TRP A 20 2.48 1.44 -7.14
N VAL A 21 3.76 1.54 -7.48
CA VAL A 21 4.84 0.89 -6.72
C VAL A 21 4.87 1.38 -5.27
N ALA A 22 4.80 2.69 -5.05
CA ALA A 22 4.76 3.24 -3.69
C ALA A 22 3.51 2.79 -2.91
N SER A 23 2.35 2.70 -3.58
CA SER A 23 1.12 2.16 -2.98
C SER A 23 1.30 0.71 -2.54
N LEU A 24 1.86 -0.14 -3.41
CA LEU A 24 2.10 -1.56 -3.10
C LEU A 24 3.10 -1.73 -1.95
N ILE A 25 4.16 -0.92 -1.91
CA ILE A 25 5.12 -0.92 -0.81
C ILE A 25 4.43 -0.55 0.50
N LEU A 26 3.58 0.48 0.49
CA LEU A 26 2.82 0.90 1.68
C LEU A 26 1.91 -0.24 2.16
N ASP A 27 1.09 -0.79 1.27
CA ASP A 27 0.16 -1.89 1.59
C ASP A 27 0.90 -3.12 2.13
N PHE A 28 2.02 -3.48 1.49
CA PHE A 28 2.88 -4.58 1.95
C PHE A 28 3.46 -4.33 3.34
N THR A 29 4.03 -3.15 3.59
CA THR A 29 4.64 -2.83 4.90
C THR A 29 3.61 -2.76 6.03
N GLU A 30 2.40 -2.29 5.75
CA GLU A 30 1.28 -2.34 6.69
C GLU A 30 0.86 -3.79 7.00
N GLY A 31 0.71 -4.62 5.96
CA GLY A 31 0.39 -6.03 6.11
C GLY A 31 1.45 -6.79 6.92
N LEU A 32 2.74 -6.58 6.61
CA LEU A 32 3.84 -7.14 7.38
C LEU A 32 3.80 -6.68 8.85
N HIS A 33 3.53 -5.40 9.11
CA HIS A 33 3.43 -4.89 10.47
C HIS A 33 2.30 -5.57 11.25
N LYS A 34 1.11 -5.73 10.65
CA LYS A 34 -0.01 -6.43 11.28
C LYS A 34 0.30 -7.88 11.62
N ILE A 35 0.98 -8.60 10.71
CA ILE A 35 1.43 -9.98 10.97
C ILE A 35 2.44 -10.01 12.13
N MET A 36 3.38 -9.06 12.16
CA MET A 36 4.33 -8.94 13.27
C MET A 36 3.63 -8.71 14.60
N GLU A 37 2.65 -7.80 14.67
CA GLU A 37 1.87 -7.53 15.88
C GLU A 37 1.06 -8.75 16.32
N ALA A 38 0.33 -9.39 15.41
CA ALA A 38 -0.48 -10.57 15.69
C ALA A 38 0.35 -11.74 16.24
N ASN A 39 1.58 -11.89 15.75
CA ASN A 39 2.49 -12.98 16.14
C ASN A 39 3.50 -12.57 17.23
N GLY A 40 3.41 -11.37 17.80
CA GLY A 40 4.34 -10.87 18.82
C GLY A 40 5.79 -10.77 18.36
N VAL A 41 6.03 -10.57 17.06
CA VAL A 41 7.37 -10.50 16.45
C VAL A 41 7.87 -9.06 16.46
N SER A 42 8.88 -8.79 17.26
CA SER A 42 9.55 -7.48 17.27
C SER A 42 10.46 -7.29 16.05
N ARG A 43 10.89 -6.06 15.79
CA ARG A 43 11.86 -5.75 14.71
C ARG A 43 13.21 -6.44 14.92
N SER A 44 13.68 -6.51 16.18
CA SER A 44 14.93 -7.19 16.52
C SER A 44 14.80 -8.70 16.36
N GLU A 45 13.65 -9.26 16.72
CA GLU A 45 13.37 -10.69 16.50
C GLU A 45 13.30 -11.03 15.02
N LEU A 46 12.61 -10.21 14.21
CA LEU A 46 12.56 -10.41 12.75
C LEU A 46 13.96 -10.34 12.12
N ALA A 47 14.78 -9.38 12.56
CA ALA A 47 16.17 -9.27 12.13
C ALA A 47 16.99 -10.54 12.47
N ARG A 48 16.83 -11.04 13.71
CA ARG A 48 17.48 -12.27 14.19
C ARG A 48 17.06 -13.49 13.38
N ARG A 49 15.75 -13.68 13.13
CA ARG A 49 15.21 -14.79 12.33
C ARG A 49 15.76 -14.81 10.90
N LEU A 50 16.02 -13.64 10.33
CA LEU A 50 16.51 -13.49 8.96
C LEU A 50 18.04 -13.41 8.82
N GLY A 51 18.77 -13.29 9.93
CA GLY A 51 20.23 -13.09 9.91
C GLY A 51 20.64 -11.76 9.28
N VAL A 52 19.83 -10.70 9.44
CA VAL A 52 20.06 -9.36 8.86
C VAL A 52 20.18 -8.30 9.95
N SER A 53 20.62 -7.09 9.59
CA SER A 53 20.74 -5.99 10.55
C SER A 53 19.36 -5.42 10.97
N PRO A 54 19.19 -4.98 12.24
CA PRO A 54 17.99 -4.25 12.66
C PRO A 54 17.73 -2.97 11.84
N ALA A 55 18.80 -2.34 11.33
CA ALA A 55 18.72 -1.18 10.45
C ALA A 55 18.06 -1.53 9.11
N TYR A 56 18.34 -2.71 8.55
CA TYR A 56 17.65 -3.18 7.34
C TYR A 56 16.15 -3.35 7.57
N ILE A 57 15.74 -4.01 8.66
CA ILE A 57 14.32 -4.16 9.02
C ILE A 57 13.63 -2.81 9.22
N THR A 58 14.32 -1.86 9.85
CA THR A 58 13.80 -0.49 10.03
C THR A 58 13.62 0.23 8.70
N LYS A 59 14.55 0.09 7.75
CA LYS A 59 14.41 0.67 6.40
C LYS A 59 13.26 0.02 5.63
N ALA A 60 13.15 -1.31 5.70
CA ALA A 60 12.06 -2.06 5.08
C ALA A 60 10.69 -1.58 5.59
N LEU A 61 10.47 -1.54 6.91
CA LEU A 61 9.20 -1.11 7.49
C LEU A 61 8.87 0.38 7.26
N ARG A 62 9.85 1.21 6.93
CA ARG A 62 9.61 2.61 6.50
C ARG A 62 9.15 2.71 5.05
N GLY A 63 9.15 1.62 4.29
CA GLY A 63 8.83 1.63 2.85
C GLY A 63 9.89 2.32 1.99
N ASN A 64 11.07 2.62 2.54
CA ASN A 64 12.15 3.29 1.81
C ASN A 64 13.08 2.29 1.12
N VAL A 65 12.49 1.25 0.52
CA VAL A 65 13.19 0.17 -0.18
C VAL A 65 12.30 -0.34 -1.31
N ASN A 66 12.89 -0.59 -2.49
CA ASN A 66 12.22 -1.38 -3.51
C ASN A 66 12.39 -2.86 -3.16
N PHE A 67 11.30 -3.55 -2.82
CA PHE A 67 11.34 -4.96 -2.47
C PHE A 67 11.42 -5.84 -3.72
N THR A 68 12.17 -6.94 -3.62
CA THR A 68 12.05 -8.06 -4.56
C THR A 68 10.99 -9.01 -4.02
N LEU A 69 10.40 -9.84 -4.88
CA LEU A 69 9.45 -10.87 -4.44
C LEU A 69 10.10 -11.82 -3.41
N ASP A 70 11.38 -12.16 -3.60
CA ASP A 70 12.16 -12.94 -2.63
C ASP A 70 12.18 -12.27 -1.24
N SER A 71 12.51 -10.98 -1.17
CA SER A 71 12.59 -10.29 0.11
C SER A 71 11.22 -10.15 0.77
N MET A 72 10.16 -9.92 0.00
CA MET A 72 8.78 -9.92 0.52
C MET A 72 8.42 -11.25 1.17
N VAL A 73 8.66 -12.35 0.44
CA VAL A 73 8.36 -13.71 0.92
C VAL A 73 9.16 -14.02 2.18
N ARG A 74 10.47 -13.76 2.20
CA ARG A 74 11.32 -14.02 3.36
C ARG A 74 10.88 -13.24 4.59
N LEU A 75 10.59 -11.95 4.45
CA LEU A 75 10.13 -11.09 5.54
C LEU A 75 8.84 -11.61 6.16
N VAL A 76 7.83 -11.87 5.33
CA VAL A 76 6.50 -12.28 5.80
C VAL A 76 6.54 -13.69 6.39
N ARG A 77 7.27 -14.64 5.77
CA ARG A 77 7.45 -15.98 6.33
C ARG A 77 8.18 -15.97 7.67
N ALA A 78 9.23 -15.18 7.82
CA ALA A 78 9.93 -15.04 9.10
C ALA A 78 9.05 -14.38 10.18
N ALA A 79 8.10 -13.53 9.78
CA ALA A 79 7.09 -12.98 10.68
C ALA A 79 5.92 -13.94 10.99
N GLY A 80 5.84 -15.10 10.31
CA GLY A 80 4.79 -16.10 10.51
C GLY A 80 3.54 -15.92 9.66
N GLY A 81 3.66 -15.29 8.50
CA GLY A 81 2.59 -15.16 7.51
C GLY A 81 2.96 -15.70 6.13
N GLU A 82 2.11 -15.43 5.14
CA GLU A 82 2.33 -15.74 3.73
C GLU A 82 1.99 -14.52 2.85
N VAL A 83 2.71 -14.38 1.74
CA VAL A 83 2.39 -13.37 0.71
C VAL A 83 1.37 -13.94 -0.25
N SER A 84 0.26 -13.23 -0.44
CA SER A 84 -0.73 -13.52 -1.48
C SER A 84 -0.79 -12.34 -2.46
N LEU A 85 -0.72 -12.63 -3.76
CA LEU A 85 -0.80 -11.63 -4.82
C LEU A 85 -2.14 -11.77 -5.56
N HIS A 86 -2.86 -10.65 -5.68
CA HIS A 86 -4.13 -10.59 -6.40
C HIS A 86 -4.03 -9.59 -7.56
N VAL A 87 -4.57 -9.98 -8.72
CA VAL A 87 -4.67 -9.12 -9.91
C VAL A 87 -6.14 -8.81 -10.13
N ALA A 88 -6.48 -7.52 -10.12
CA ALA A 88 -7.85 -7.05 -10.26
C ALA A 88 -8.02 -6.23 -11.56
N PRO A 89 -9.23 -6.21 -12.15
CA PRO A 89 -9.53 -5.27 -13.22
C PRO A 89 -9.42 -3.83 -12.71
N LYS A 90 -9.01 -2.91 -13.60
CA LYS A 90 -8.97 -1.48 -13.27
C LYS A 90 -10.37 -1.04 -12.84
N ALA A 91 -10.50 -0.56 -11.60
CA ALA A 91 -11.79 -0.08 -11.07
C ALA A 91 -12.38 0.94 -12.06
N GLN A 92 -13.50 0.58 -12.68
CA GLN A 92 -14.19 1.48 -13.59
C GLN A 92 -14.78 2.61 -12.73
N LYS A 93 -14.40 3.86 -13.00
CA LYS A 93 -15.00 5.03 -12.34
C LYS A 93 -16.50 4.94 -12.55
N LYS A 94 -17.28 4.52 -11.55
CA LYS A 94 -18.71 4.77 -11.55
C LYS A 94 -18.86 6.28 -11.56
N SER A 95 -19.31 6.84 -12.69
CA SER A 95 -19.68 8.25 -12.75
C SER A 95 -20.65 8.49 -11.61
N ASN A 96 -20.37 9.52 -10.81
CA ASN A 96 -21.16 9.89 -9.65
C ASN A 96 -22.49 10.57 -10.08
N ASP A 97 -23.11 10.08 -11.16
CA ASP A 97 -24.37 10.57 -11.72
C ASP A 97 -25.59 10.09 -10.92
N PHE A 98 -25.38 9.22 -9.94
CA PHE A 98 -26.46 8.70 -9.10
C PHE A 98 -27.06 9.78 -8.18
N TYR A 99 -26.25 10.72 -7.68
CA TYR A 99 -26.74 11.81 -6.82
C TYR A 99 -27.40 12.96 -7.60
N ARG A 100 -27.28 13.01 -8.94
CA ARG A 100 -27.90 14.07 -9.77
C ARG A 100 -29.35 13.77 -10.17
N LYS A 101 -29.79 12.50 -10.10
CA LYS A 101 -31.14 12.08 -10.50
C LYS A 101 -32.18 11.97 -9.37
N GLN A 102 -31.78 12.05 -8.10
CA GLN A 102 -32.73 12.04 -6.97
C GLN A 102 -33.10 13.44 -6.42
N GLY A 103 -32.54 14.53 -6.96
CA GLY A 103 -32.70 15.88 -6.40
C GLY A 103 -33.65 16.85 -7.11
N MET A 104 -34.44 16.44 -8.11
CA MET A 104 -35.44 17.32 -8.73
C MET A 104 -36.79 16.61 -8.89
N LYS A 105 -37.49 16.41 -7.77
CA LYS A 105 -38.95 16.42 -7.80
C LYS A 105 -39.40 17.87 -7.61
N LYS A 106 -40.10 18.36 -8.63
CA LYS A 106 -40.82 19.64 -8.74
C LYS A 106 -41.41 20.10 -7.40
N ALA A 107 -41.15 21.36 -7.04
CA ALA A 107 -42.10 22.15 -6.28
C ALA A 107 -42.85 23.05 -7.26
N ALA A 108 -44.16 23.13 -7.05
CA ALA A 108 -45.16 23.84 -7.84
C ALA A 108 -44.99 25.36 -7.77
#